data_AF-A0A7C6WMI3-F1
#
_entry.id   AF-A0A7C6WMI3-F1
#
_cell.length_a   1.000
_cell.length_b   1.000
_cell.length_c   1.000
_cell.angle_alpha   90.00
_cell.angle_beta   90.00
_cell.angle_gamma   90.00
#
_symmetry.space_group_name_H-M   'P 1'
#
loop_
_entity.id
_entity.type
_entity.pdbx_description
1 polymer ?
#
loop_
_entity_poly.entity_id
_entity_poly.type
_entity_poly.pdbx_seq_one_letter_code
_entity_poly.pdbx_strand_id
1 'polypeptide(L)'
;MRKPIGVLINLQRNAVEIDNNTINFVTGDTGTCSFVFRVMLDDYNPLPSDNIVPRIMVVAPSGASLQDTCDVLNPATAEYGIVLKNVFITESGWHEIELQMFDKDTELIRATSPKFKYNARMSLQDDSTAQATNQFSQLQDLIIEVETALDRVSEETLEVVNNLVETVPGKALDAVQGKTLKAGLDAVALQSNENATELTNHKTEVTSVIKATSRDVSLTGEQIVPLINGRTAEKITILAMVIGSSKFSNGVATTAGQSCIAQDATSVMRTTSTTIYISDSASSYSLGGVTINDGNISINWTKVGTPTGTAQLTIMADYHA
;
A
#
# COMPACT_ATOMS: atom_id res chain seq x y z
N MET A 1 -41.48 -46.93 2.04
CA MET A 1 -41.19 -45.96 3.11
C MET A 1 -41.43 -46.65 4.45
N ARG A 2 -40.37 -46.99 5.20
CA ARG A 2 -40.50 -47.48 6.58
C ARG A 2 -40.87 -46.28 7.46
N LYS A 3 -41.76 -46.50 8.44
CA LYS A 3 -42.00 -45.48 9.48
C LYS A 3 -40.75 -45.39 10.36
N PRO A 4 -40.33 -44.18 10.78
CA PRO A 4 -39.22 -44.02 11.70
C PRO A 4 -39.51 -44.75 13.02
N ILE A 5 -38.46 -45.17 13.71
CA ILE A 5 -38.58 -45.84 15.00
C ILE A 5 -38.70 -44.79 16.10
N GLY A 6 -39.85 -44.78 16.78
CA GLY A 6 -40.07 -43.94 17.95
C GLY A 6 -39.29 -44.45 19.16
N VAL A 7 -38.57 -43.54 19.80
CA VAL A 7 -37.80 -43.79 21.02
C VAL A 7 -38.16 -42.71 22.03
N LEU A 8 -38.79 -43.11 23.13
CA LEU A 8 -39.10 -42.23 24.25
C LEU A 8 -38.00 -42.38 25.31
N ILE A 9 -37.35 -41.26 25.64
CA ILE A 9 -36.27 -41.19 26.62
C ILE A 9 -36.80 -40.44 27.85
N ASN A 10 -36.79 -41.08 29.01
CA ASN A 10 -37.14 -40.46 30.28
C ASN A 10 -35.89 -40.34 31.15
N LEU A 11 -35.39 -39.11 31.31
CA LEU A 11 -34.13 -38.85 31.99
C LEU A 11 -34.21 -39.06 33.50
N GLN A 12 -35.32 -38.68 34.15
CA GLN A 12 -35.51 -38.90 35.59
C GLN A 12 -35.59 -40.38 35.95
N ARG A 13 -36.30 -41.19 35.15
CA ARG A 13 -36.42 -42.63 35.37
C ARG A 13 -35.20 -43.41 34.86
N ASN A 14 -34.27 -42.75 34.18
CA ASN A 14 -33.15 -43.37 33.49
C ASN A 14 -33.61 -44.54 32.58
N ALA A 15 -34.69 -44.31 31.83
CA ALA A 15 -35.38 -45.33 31.05
C ALA A 15 -35.48 -44.95 29.56
N VAL A 16 -35.43 -45.96 28.71
CA VAL A 16 -35.68 -45.85 27.27
C VAL A 16 -36.82 -46.80 26.92
N GLU A 17 -37.89 -46.25 26.35
CA GLU A 17 -39.03 -46.99 25.83
C GLU A 17 -38.99 -46.93 24.30
N ILE A 18 -39.13 -48.07 23.65
CA ILE A 18 -39.02 -48.21 22.20
C ILE A 18 -40.31 -48.84 21.72
N ASP A 19 -40.92 -48.28 20.68
CA ASP A 19 -42.19 -48.76 20.13
C ASP A 19 -42.16 -50.23 19.65
N ASN A 20 -40.96 -50.81 19.51
CA ASN A 20 -40.73 -52.22 19.17
C ASN A 20 -39.68 -52.84 20.09
N ASN A 21 -39.96 -54.04 20.62
CA ASN A 21 -39.07 -54.80 21.51
C ASN A 21 -37.69 -55.13 20.90
N THR A 22 -37.51 -55.00 19.58
CA THR A 22 -36.20 -55.18 18.94
C THR A 22 -36.09 -54.36 17.67
N ILE A 23 -35.05 -53.51 17.59
CA ILE A 23 -34.75 -52.70 16.42
C ILE A 23 -33.84 -53.50 15.47
N ASN A 24 -34.32 -53.75 14.25
CA ASN A 24 -33.56 -54.46 13.21
C ASN A 24 -33.51 -53.66 11.91
N PHE A 25 -32.35 -53.06 11.65
CA PHE A 25 -32.01 -52.46 10.36
C PHE A 25 -31.33 -53.49 9.46
N VAL A 26 -31.31 -53.21 8.16
CA VAL A 26 -30.65 -54.05 7.16
C VAL A 26 -29.43 -53.31 6.64
N THR A 27 -28.29 -53.99 6.54
CA THR A 27 -27.07 -53.44 5.93
C THR A 27 -27.38 -52.94 4.52
N GLY A 28 -26.92 -51.74 4.16
CA GLY A 28 -27.15 -51.12 2.85
C GLY A 28 -28.53 -50.47 2.64
N ASP A 29 -29.44 -50.50 3.63
CA ASP A 29 -30.72 -49.77 3.59
C ASP A 29 -30.55 -48.30 4.01
N THR A 30 -29.78 -47.56 3.20
CA THR A 30 -29.46 -46.14 3.46
C THR A 30 -30.66 -45.24 3.16
N GLY A 31 -30.78 -44.14 3.90
CA GLY A 31 -31.84 -43.15 3.68
C GLY A 31 -33.23 -43.51 4.23
N THR A 32 -33.46 -44.75 4.70
CA THR A 32 -34.74 -45.15 5.30
C THR A 32 -34.65 -45.61 6.76
N CYS A 33 -33.49 -46.05 7.22
CA CYS A 33 -33.24 -46.38 8.63
C CYS A 33 -33.21 -45.09 9.46
N SER A 34 -34.21 -44.86 10.31
CA SER A 34 -34.34 -43.60 11.04
C SER A 34 -34.90 -43.77 12.44
N PHE A 35 -34.49 -42.87 13.33
CA PHE A 35 -35.00 -42.72 14.68
C PHE A 35 -35.71 -41.38 14.83
N VAL A 36 -36.76 -41.39 15.64
CA VAL A 36 -37.38 -40.18 16.20
C VAL A 36 -37.34 -40.33 17.71
N PHE A 37 -36.58 -39.47 18.35
CA PHE A 37 -36.43 -39.37 19.79
C PHE A 37 -37.42 -38.37 20.34
N ARG A 38 -38.09 -38.72 21.43
CA ARG A 38 -38.78 -37.76 22.29
C ARG A 38 -38.12 -37.79 23.66
N VAL A 39 -37.60 -36.64 24.10
CA VAL A 39 -36.84 -36.56 25.36
C VAL A 39 -37.66 -35.87 26.43
N MET A 40 -37.89 -36.58 27.52
CA MET A 40 -38.65 -36.12 28.67
C MET A 40 -37.74 -35.94 29.88
N LEU A 41 -37.91 -34.83 30.60
CA LEU A 41 -37.29 -34.64 31.92
C LEU A 41 -37.91 -35.60 32.93
N ASP A 42 -39.24 -35.69 32.93
CA ASP A 42 -40.05 -36.55 33.79
C ASP A 42 -41.22 -37.16 32.98
N ASP A 43 -42.23 -37.72 33.65
CA ASP A 43 -43.34 -38.42 32.96
C ASP A 43 -44.26 -37.50 32.14
N TYR A 44 -44.20 -36.19 32.37
CA TYR A 44 -45.14 -35.23 31.80
C TYR A 44 -44.45 -34.06 31.08
N ASN A 45 -43.21 -33.75 31.46
CA ASN A 45 -42.51 -32.57 30.98
C ASN A 45 -41.43 -32.93 29.94
N PRO A 46 -41.52 -32.39 28.71
CA PRO A 46 -40.44 -32.51 27.74
C PRO A 46 -39.20 -31.75 28.23
N LEU A 47 -38.02 -32.19 27.81
CA LEU A 47 -36.80 -31.43 28.06
C LEU A 47 -36.82 -30.10 27.29
N PRO A 48 -36.60 -28.94 27.93
CA PRO A 48 -36.54 -27.67 27.23
C PRO A 48 -35.51 -27.72 26.10
N SER A 49 -35.97 -27.55 24.86
CA SER A 49 -35.14 -27.67 23.66
C SER A 49 -34.33 -26.41 23.33
N ASP A 50 -34.55 -25.33 24.09
CA ASP A 50 -33.90 -24.04 23.84
C ASP A 50 -32.37 -24.20 23.97
N ASN A 51 -31.69 -23.88 22.88
CA ASN A 51 -30.23 -23.89 22.79
C ASN A 51 -29.57 -25.28 22.96
N ILE A 52 -30.24 -26.34 22.52
CA ILE A 52 -29.72 -27.71 22.56
C ILE A 52 -29.33 -28.22 21.16
N VAL A 53 -28.17 -28.87 21.06
CA VAL A 53 -27.72 -29.65 19.90
C VAL A 53 -27.76 -31.14 20.25
N PRO A 54 -28.76 -31.92 19.77
CA PRO A 54 -28.82 -33.36 19.97
C PRO A 54 -27.85 -34.10 19.04
N ARG A 55 -27.09 -35.05 19.58
CA ARG A 55 -26.18 -35.93 18.82
C ARG A 55 -26.37 -37.37 19.25
N ILE A 56 -26.37 -38.29 18.29
CA ILE A 56 -26.22 -39.71 18.63
C ILE A 56 -24.75 -40.04 18.79
N MET A 57 -24.46 -40.91 19.74
CA MET A 57 -23.20 -41.61 19.87
C MET A 57 -23.47 -43.10 19.72
N VAL A 58 -22.75 -43.74 18.81
CA VAL A 58 -22.92 -45.15 18.49
C VAL A 58 -21.59 -45.88 18.62
N VAL A 59 -21.60 -47.02 19.32
CA VAL A 59 -20.49 -47.96 19.33
C VAL A 59 -20.86 -49.13 18.41
N ALA A 60 -20.13 -49.28 17.32
CA ALA A 60 -20.28 -50.36 16.36
C ALA A 60 -19.77 -51.70 16.92
N PRO A 61 -20.15 -52.85 16.33
CA PRO A 61 -19.65 -54.17 16.72
C PRO A 61 -18.12 -54.28 16.72
N SER A 62 -17.43 -53.57 15.81
CA SER A 62 -15.97 -53.47 15.77
C SER A 62 -15.36 -52.73 16.96
N GLY A 63 -16.16 -52.01 17.75
CA GLY A 63 -15.72 -51.09 18.79
C GLY A 63 -15.51 -49.65 18.29
N ALA A 64 -15.73 -49.37 17.00
CA ALA A 64 -15.65 -48.02 16.46
C ALA A 64 -16.71 -47.11 17.09
N SER A 65 -16.31 -45.89 17.47
CA SER A 65 -17.22 -44.85 17.95
C SER A 65 -17.61 -43.93 16.80
N LEU A 66 -18.90 -43.84 16.53
CA LEU A 66 -19.50 -43.04 15.47
C LEU A 66 -20.40 -42.00 16.11
N GLN A 67 -20.48 -40.82 15.51
CA GLN A 67 -21.33 -39.73 16.00
C GLN A 67 -21.98 -38.98 14.85
N ASP A 68 -23.20 -38.50 15.08
CA ASP A 68 -23.87 -37.63 14.12
C ASP A 68 -24.91 -36.75 14.82
N THR A 69 -25.23 -35.61 14.21
CA THR A 69 -26.17 -34.63 14.77
C THR A 69 -27.59 -34.97 14.35
N CYS A 70 -28.54 -34.87 15.28
CA CYS A 70 -29.96 -35.04 14.97
C CYS A 70 -30.59 -33.72 14.55
N ASP A 71 -31.60 -33.79 13.69
CA ASP A 71 -32.45 -32.68 13.35
C ASP A 71 -33.45 -32.40 14.46
N VAL A 72 -33.76 -31.12 14.71
CA VAL A 72 -34.84 -30.71 15.61
C VAL A 72 -36.15 -30.78 14.84
N LEU A 73 -37.00 -31.76 15.16
CA LEU A 73 -38.28 -31.97 14.48
C LEU A 73 -39.38 -31.12 15.12
N ASN A 74 -39.44 -31.10 16.45
CA ASN A 74 -40.38 -30.27 17.18
C ASN A 74 -39.78 -29.83 18.53
N PRO A 75 -39.34 -28.57 18.66
CA PRO A 75 -38.75 -28.06 19.89
C PRO A 75 -39.74 -28.06 21.06
N ALA A 76 -41.02 -27.74 20.82
CA ALA A 76 -42.03 -27.63 21.87
C ALA A 76 -42.30 -28.96 22.60
N THR A 77 -42.04 -30.08 21.93
CA THR A 77 -42.23 -31.44 22.48
C THR A 77 -40.92 -32.21 22.61
N ALA A 78 -39.77 -31.53 22.47
CA ALA A 78 -38.43 -32.13 22.53
C ALA A 78 -38.26 -33.35 21.60
N GLU A 79 -38.71 -33.20 20.36
CA GLU A 79 -38.58 -34.24 19.34
C GLU A 79 -37.40 -33.99 18.41
N TYR A 80 -36.58 -35.02 18.26
CA TYR A 80 -35.36 -35.01 17.46
C TYR A 80 -35.34 -36.20 16.51
N GLY A 81 -34.86 -35.99 15.29
CA GLY A 81 -34.87 -37.00 14.23
C GLY A 81 -33.49 -37.26 13.69
N ILE A 82 -33.21 -38.50 13.30
CA ILE A 82 -32.03 -38.79 12.49
C ILE A 82 -32.31 -39.92 11.50
N VAL A 83 -31.85 -39.72 10.27
CA VAL A 83 -31.71 -40.79 9.28
C VAL A 83 -30.29 -41.32 9.39
N LEU A 84 -30.14 -42.60 9.72
CA LEU A 84 -28.84 -43.23 9.86
C LEU A 84 -28.13 -43.30 8.51
N LYS A 85 -26.94 -42.70 8.47
CA LYS A 85 -26.00 -42.86 7.37
C LYS A 85 -25.47 -44.29 7.31
N ASN A 86 -24.94 -44.67 6.16
CA ASN A 86 -24.46 -46.03 5.91
C ASN A 86 -23.45 -46.52 6.96
N VAL A 87 -22.57 -45.64 7.42
CA VAL A 87 -21.56 -45.95 8.43
C VAL A 87 -22.15 -46.52 9.74
N PHE A 88 -23.39 -46.17 10.09
CA PHE A 88 -24.07 -46.65 11.30
C PHE A 88 -24.75 -48.01 11.13
N ILE A 89 -24.84 -48.53 9.90
CA ILE A 89 -25.56 -49.78 9.60
C ILE A 89 -24.76 -50.71 8.67
N THR A 90 -23.51 -50.36 8.33
CA THR A 90 -22.68 -51.14 7.41
C THR A 90 -22.06 -52.38 8.04
N GLU A 91 -21.81 -52.35 9.35
CA GLU A 91 -21.32 -53.52 10.09
C GLU A 91 -22.50 -54.36 10.55
N SER A 92 -22.50 -55.67 10.30
CA SER A 92 -23.55 -56.52 10.84
C SER A 92 -23.32 -56.81 12.32
N GLY A 93 -24.34 -56.60 13.15
CA GLY A 93 -24.33 -56.93 14.57
C GLY A 93 -25.01 -55.88 15.45
N TRP A 94 -24.83 -56.05 16.75
CA TRP A 94 -25.39 -55.18 17.78
C TRP A 94 -24.57 -53.90 17.92
N HIS A 95 -25.26 -52.78 17.75
CA HIS A 95 -24.74 -51.44 18.02
C HIS A 95 -25.30 -50.96 19.34
N GLU A 96 -24.46 -50.28 20.14
CA GLU A 96 -24.91 -49.55 21.32
C GLU A 96 -25.06 -48.07 20.96
N ILE A 97 -26.17 -47.46 21.35
CA ILE A 97 -26.48 -46.08 21.01
C ILE A 97 -26.96 -45.31 22.24
N GLU A 98 -26.56 -44.05 22.33
CA GLU A 98 -27.10 -43.06 23.27
C GLU A 98 -27.30 -41.72 22.55
N LEU A 99 -28.22 -40.92 23.09
CA LEU A 99 -28.45 -39.55 22.68
C LEU A 99 -27.80 -38.60 23.67
N GLN A 100 -26.90 -37.75 23.20
CA GLN A 100 -26.24 -36.71 23.97
C GLN A 100 -26.78 -35.33 23.56
N MET A 101 -27.08 -34.49 24.54
CA MET A 101 -27.64 -33.16 24.33
C MET A 101 -26.63 -32.12 24.78
N PHE A 102 -26.12 -31.35 23.83
CA PHE A 102 -25.11 -30.33 24.06
C PHE A 102 -25.75 -28.95 24.16
N ASP A 103 -25.19 -28.09 25.01
CA ASP A 103 -25.44 -26.66 24.98
C ASP A 103 -24.82 -26.06 23.70
N LYS A 104 -25.61 -25.33 22.91
CA LYS A 104 -25.14 -24.79 21.62
C LYS A 104 -24.05 -23.72 21.77
N ASP A 105 -24.05 -22.94 22.84
CA ASP A 105 -23.12 -21.82 23.01
C ASP A 105 -21.82 -22.24 23.71
N THR A 106 -21.91 -23.21 24.61
CA THR A 106 -20.77 -23.65 25.44
C THR A 106 -20.21 -25.01 25.04
N GLU A 107 -20.91 -25.76 24.18
CA GLU A 107 -20.59 -27.14 23.78
C GLU A 107 -20.46 -28.13 24.95
N LEU A 108 -20.97 -27.77 26.13
CA LEU A 108 -21.00 -28.65 27.29
C LEU A 108 -22.18 -29.62 27.20
N ILE A 109 -21.95 -30.87 27.59
CA ILE A 109 -23.00 -31.89 27.68
C ILE A 109 -23.98 -31.46 28.78
N ARG A 110 -25.24 -31.23 28.40
CA ARG A 110 -26.35 -30.93 29.31
C ARG A 110 -27.02 -32.19 29.84
N ALA A 111 -27.19 -33.20 28.99
CA ALA A 111 -27.78 -34.47 29.36
C ALA A 111 -27.35 -35.59 28.41
N THR A 112 -27.36 -36.83 28.92
CA THR A 112 -27.09 -38.05 28.15
C THR A 112 -28.19 -39.06 28.44
N SER A 113 -28.74 -39.67 27.39
CA SER A 113 -29.75 -40.72 27.56
C SER A 113 -29.12 -42.01 28.11
N PRO A 114 -29.93 -42.91 28.69
CA PRO A 114 -29.50 -44.28 28.87
C PRO A 114 -29.18 -44.90 27.51
N LYS A 115 -28.25 -45.85 27.50
CA LYS A 115 -27.91 -46.62 26.31
C LYS A 115 -29.03 -47.58 25.94
N PHE A 116 -29.27 -47.73 24.65
CA PHE A 116 -30.08 -48.82 24.10
C PHE A 116 -29.36 -49.45 22.91
N LYS A 117 -29.94 -50.52 22.36
CA LYS A 117 -29.29 -51.28 21.28
C LYS A 117 -30.17 -51.39 20.07
N TYR A 118 -29.53 -51.38 18.91
CA TYR A 118 -30.14 -51.84 17.67
C TYR A 118 -29.25 -52.86 16.98
N ASN A 119 -29.85 -53.71 16.17
CA ASN A 119 -29.12 -54.68 15.36
C ASN A 119 -29.16 -54.25 13.90
N ALA A 120 -28.00 -54.21 13.25
CA ALA A 120 -27.91 -54.16 11.80
C ALA A 120 -27.67 -55.60 11.33
N ARG A 121 -28.63 -56.19 10.60
CA ARG A 121 -28.48 -57.54 10.05
C ARG A 121 -28.13 -57.47 8.57
N MET A 122 -27.43 -58.48 8.09
CA MET A 122 -27.22 -58.65 6.66
C MET A 122 -28.56 -58.82 5.92
N SER A 123 -28.61 -58.31 4.69
CA SER A 123 -29.71 -58.61 3.78
C SER A 123 -29.72 -60.10 3.44
N LEU A 124 -30.90 -60.65 3.14
CA LEU A 124 -31.00 -62.06 2.68
C LEU A 124 -30.44 -62.26 1.27
N GLN A 125 -30.17 -61.17 0.54
CA GLN A 125 -29.49 -61.18 -0.76
C GLN A 125 -27.96 -60.98 -0.64
N ASP A 126 -27.45 -60.82 0.58
CA ASP A 126 -26.05 -60.52 0.86
C ASP A 126 -25.25 -61.85 0.87
N ASP A 127 -24.91 -62.34 -0.32
CA ASP A 127 -23.87 -63.37 -0.50
C ASP A 127 -22.51 -62.69 -0.22
N SER A 128 -21.50 -63.37 0.31
CA SER A 128 -20.23 -62.72 0.75
C SER A 128 -19.44 -61.98 -0.35
N THR A 129 -19.89 -62.05 -1.60
CA THR A 129 -19.46 -61.26 -2.77
C THR A 129 -20.15 -59.88 -2.90
N ALA A 130 -21.24 -59.61 -2.18
CA ALA A 130 -22.02 -58.36 -2.23
C ALA A 130 -21.47 -57.22 -1.34
N GLN A 131 -20.48 -57.51 -0.47
CA GLN A 131 -19.68 -56.47 0.19
C GLN A 131 -18.99 -55.54 -0.84
N ALA A 132 -18.63 -56.04 -2.03
CA ALA A 132 -18.07 -55.22 -3.10
C ALA A 132 -19.13 -54.28 -3.74
N THR A 133 -20.41 -54.65 -3.73
CA THR A 133 -21.50 -53.82 -4.26
C THR A 133 -21.88 -52.70 -3.29
N ASN A 134 -21.81 -52.97 -1.98
CA ASN A 134 -22.02 -51.95 -0.95
C ASN A 134 -20.89 -50.91 -0.90
N GLN A 135 -19.65 -51.26 -1.32
CA GLN A 135 -18.57 -50.28 -1.48
C GLN A 135 -18.91 -49.22 -2.55
N PHE A 136 -19.65 -49.58 -3.59
CA PHE A 136 -20.06 -48.63 -4.62
C PHE A 136 -21.10 -47.65 -4.09
N SER A 137 -22.11 -48.13 -3.35
CA SER A 137 -23.07 -47.25 -2.67
C SER A 137 -22.41 -46.38 -1.59
N GLN A 138 -21.43 -46.91 -0.85
CA GLN A 138 -20.60 -46.13 0.09
C GLN A 138 -19.83 -45.01 -0.61
N LEU A 139 -19.23 -45.31 -1.78
CA LEU A 139 -18.53 -44.31 -2.58
C LEU A 139 -19.48 -43.26 -3.16
N GLN A 140 -20.69 -43.64 -3.57
CA GLN A 140 -21.71 -42.68 -4.03
C GLN A 140 -22.20 -41.77 -2.90
N ASP A 141 -22.44 -42.31 -1.71
CA ASP A 141 -22.81 -41.53 -0.53
C ASP A 141 -21.68 -40.57 -0.12
N LEU A 142 -20.42 -41.05 -0.15
CA LEU A 142 -19.25 -40.19 0.10
C LEU A 142 -19.11 -39.07 -0.93
N ILE A 143 -19.39 -39.36 -2.21
CA ILE A 143 -19.38 -38.35 -3.26
C ILE A 143 -20.45 -37.29 -3.01
N ILE A 144 -21.69 -37.70 -2.67
CA ILE A 144 -22.79 -36.78 -2.37
C ILE A 144 -22.49 -35.94 -1.12
N GLU A 145 -21.91 -36.52 -0.07
CA GLU A 145 -21.49 -35.79 1.12
C GLU A 145 -20.36 -34.79 0.81
N VAL A 146 -19.39 -35.17 -0.03
CA VAL A 146 -18.31 -34.27 -0.48
C VAL A 146 -18.86 -33.14 -1.36
N GLU A 147 -19.79 -33.42 -2.27
CA GLU A 147 -20.46 -32.40 -3.09
C GLU A 147 -21.22 -31.39 -2.21
N THR A 148 -22.00 -31.90 -1.25
CA THR A 148 -22.75 -31.04 -0.31
C THR A 148 -21.82 -30.22 0.60
N ALA A 149 -20.70 -30.81 1.04
CA ALA A 149 -19.69 -30.11 1.83
C ALA A 149 -18.96 -29.04 1.00
N LEU A 150 -18.67 -29.31 -0.29
CA LEU A 150 -18.08 -28.32 -1.20
C LEU A 150 -19.01 -27.13 -1.43
N ASP A 151 -20.31 -27.38 -1.61
CA ASP A 151 -21.31 -26.32 -1.79
C ASP A 151 -21.42 -25.44 -0.53
N ARG A 152 -21.41 -26.05 0.67
CA ARG A 152 -21.40 -25.28 1.94
C ARG A 152 -20.11 -24.50 2.16
N VAL A 153 -18.94 -25.08 1.83
CA VAL A 153 -17.66 -24.37 1.86
C VAL A 153 -17.68 -23.21 0.88
N SER A 154 -18.29 -23.35 -0.29
CA SER A 154 -18.43 -22.25 -1.26
C SER A 154 -19.26 -21.08 -0.71
N GLU A 155 -20.41 -21.36 -0.09
CA GLU A 155 -21.27 -20.32 0.51
C GLU A 155 -20.61 -19.66 1.74
N GLU A 156 -20.05 -20.44 2.66
CA GLU A 156 -19.33 -19.90 3.83
C GLU A 156 -18.06 -19.14 3.42
N THR A 157 -17.34 -19.60 2.39
CA THR A 157 -16.18 -18.87 1.85
C THR A 157 -16.61 -17.58 1.17
N LEU A 158 -17.73 -17.57 0.44
CA LEU A 158 -18.28 -16.35 -0.17
C LEU A 158 -18.71 -15.34 0.90
N GLU A 159 -19.35 -15.79 1.98
CA GLU A 159 -19.73 -14.94 3.10
C GLU A 159 -18.51 -14.41 3.86
N VAL A 160 -17.51 -15.25 4.15
CA VAL A 160 -16.23 -14.84 4.77
C VAL A 160 -15.45 -13.89 3.86
N VAL A 161 -15.40 -14.14 2.55
CA VAL A 161 -14.76 -13.24 1.56
C VAL A 161 -15.52 -11.91 1.45
N ASN A 162 -16.85 -11.91 1.43
CA ASN A 162 -17.63 -10.68 1.41
C ASN A 162 -17.46 -9.89 2.72
N ASN A 163 -17.48 -10.56 3.87
CA ASN A 163 -17.21 -9.93 5.16
C ASN A 163 -15.76 -9.43 5.27
N LEU A 164 -14.77 -10.14 4.71
CA LEU A 164 -13.38 -9.66 4.57
C LEU A 164 -13.30 -8.47 3.61
N VAL A 165 -14.04 -8.44 2.50
CA VAL A 165 -14.06 -7.28 1.59
C VAL A 165 -14.68 -6.04 2.26
N GLU A 166 -15.65 -6.23 3.18
CA GLU A 166 -16.25 -5.13 3.94
C GLU A 166 -15.44 -4.72 5.19
N THR A 167 -14.69 -5.63 5.82
CA THR A 167 -13.92 -5.37 7.05
C THR A 167 -12.41 -5.19 6.85
N VAL A 168 -11.86 -5.57 5.69
CA VAL A 168 -10.47 -5.27 5.32
C VAL A 168 -10.36 -3.79 4.99
N PRO A 169 -9.29 -3.10 5.39
CA PRO A 169 -9.13 -1.66 5.23
C PRO A 169 -8.99 -1.20 3.77
N GLY A 170 -9.49 -1.89 2.73
CA GLY A 170 -9.34 -1.47 1.34
C GLY A 170 -9.86 -0.06 1.09
N LYS A 171 -11.09 0.27 1.53
CA LYS A 171 -11.63 1.64 1.38
C LYS A 171 -10.95 2.67 2.28
N ALA A 172 -10.44 2.28 3.44
CA ALA A 172 -9.71 3.18 4.34
C ALA A 172 -8.26 3.40 3.88
N LEU A 173 -7.61 2.36 3.35
CA LEU A 173 -6.27 2.37 2.78
C LEU A 173 -6.27 3.09 1.43
N ASP A 174 -7.27 2.89 0.57
CA ASP A 174 -7.46 3.66 -0.67
C ASP A 174 -7.76 5.13 -0.37
N ALA A 175 -8.52 5.43 0.69
CA ALA A 175 -8.77 6.81 1.12
C ALA A 175 -7.54 7.46 1.75
N VAL A 176 -6.73 6.71 2.52
CA VAL A 176 -5.50 7.22 3.16
C VAL A 176 -4.36 7.33 2.15
N GLN A 177 -4.17 6.33 1.28
CA GLN A 177 -3.22 6.38 0.16
C GLN A 177 -3.64 7.43 -0.84
N GLY A 178 -4.93 7.56 -1.17
CA GLY A 178 -5.46 8.61 -2.03
C GLY A 178 -5.25 10.02 -1.48
N LYS A 179 -5.47 10.24 -0.17
CA LYS A 179 -5.16 11.51 0.50
C LYS A 179 -3.66 11.80 0.53
N THR A 180 -2.84 10.79 0.80
CA THR A 180 -1.36 10.93 0.86
C THR A 180 -0.77 11.20 -0.53
N LEU A 181 -1.23 10.47 -1.56
CA LEU A 181 -0.86 10.69 -2.95
C LEU A 181 -1.33 12.05 -3.46
N LYS A 182 -2.54 12.49 -3.08
CA LYS A 182 -3.04 13.83 -3.42
C LYS A 182 -2.19 14.92 -2.78
N ALA A 183 -1.84 14.79 -1.50
CA ALA A 183 -0.95 15.72 -0.83
C ALA A 183 0.45 15.76 -1.46
N GLY A 184 0.99 14.59 -1.83
CA GLY A 184 2.27 14.50 -2.55
C GLY A 184 2.20 15.15 -3.93
N LEU A 185 1.12 14.92 -4.68
CA LEU A 185 0.90 15.51 -6.00
C LEU A 185 0.73 17.03 -5.92
N ASP A 186 0.01 17.54 -4.92
CA ASP A 186 -0.18 18.97 -4.68
C ASP A 186 1.14 19.65 -4.32
N ALA A 187 1.97 18.99 -3.48
CA ALA A 187 3.30 19.48 -3.15
C ALA A 187 4.23 19.53 -4.38
N VAL A 188 4.21 18.51 -5.22
CA VAL A 188 4.97 18.48 -6.47
C VAL A 188 4.48 19.56 -7.45
N ALA A 189 3.17 19.76 -7.57
CA ALA A 189 2.60 20.79 -8.43
C ALA A 189 2.98 22.20 -7.94
N LEU A 190 2.95 22.45 -6.63
CA LEU A 190 3.39 23.70 -6.04
C LEU A 190 4.87 23.96 -6.34
N GLN A 191 5.74 22.98 -6.06
CA GLN A 191 7.17 23.10 -6.34
C GLN A 191 7.46 23.32 -7.83
N SER A 192 6.72 22.65 -8.71
CA SER A 192 6.86 22.83 -10.16
C SER A 192 6.52 24.26 -10.59
N ASN A 193 5.49 24.88 -9.98
CA ASN A 193 5.11 26.26 -10.28
C ASN A 193 6.14 27.27 -9.74
N GLU A 194 6.67 27.03 -8.54
CA GLU A 194 7.76 27.83 -7.97
C GLU A 194 9.00 27.77 -8.86
N ASN A 195 9.43 26.57 -9.26
CA ASN A 195 10.58 26.37 -10.15
C ASN A 195 10.36 27.02 -11.53
N ALA A 196 9.14 26.94 -12.08
CA ALA A 196 8.81 27.59 -13.35
C ALA A 196 8.88 29.13 -13.24
N THR A 197 8.45 29.67 -12.10
CA THR A 197 8.54 31.10 -11.80
C THR A 197 9.99 31.55 -11.66
N GLU A 198 10.79 30.81 -10.88
CA GLU A 198 12.22 31.09 -10.69
C GLU A 198 12.99 31.02 -12.01
N LEU A 199 12.72 30.00 -12.84
CA LEU A 199 13.32 29.88 -14.17
C LEU A 199 12.96 31.04 -15.09
N THR A 200 11.72 31.53 -15.02
CA THR A 200 11.28 32.70 -15.80
C THR A 200 12.00 33.97 -15.34
N ASN A 201 12.16 34.15 -14.03
CA ASN A 201 12.91 35.26 -13.46
C ASN A 201 14.39 35.20 -13.88
N HIS A 202 15.03 34.02 -13.79
CA HIS A 202 16.43 33.85 -14.19
C HIS A 202 16.64 34.06 -15.70
N LYS A 203 15.67 33.66 -16.55
CA LYS A 203 15.75 33.90 -18.01
C LYS A 203 15.60 35.36 -18.40
N THR A 204 14.93 36.16 -17.57
CA THR A 204 14.70 37.59 -17.83
C THR A 204 15.72 38.49 -17.15
N GLU A 205 16.58 37.92 -16.31
CA GLU A 205 17.66 38.63 -15.64
C GLU A 205 18.74 39.09 -16.63
N VAL A 206 19.06 40.38 -16.60
CA VAL A 206 20.16 40.95 -17.38
C VAL A 206 21.47 40.65 -16.65
N THR A 207 22.25 39.69 -17.17
CA THR A 207 23.48 39.23 -16.50
C THR A 207 24.68 40.13 -16.78
N SER A 208 24.67 40.84 -17.91
CA SER A 208 25.73 41.79 -18.29
C SER A 208 25.21 42.93 -19.16
N VAL A 209 25.94 44.04 -19.17
CA VAL A 209 25.69 45.18 -20.07
C VAL A 209 26.98 45.67 -20.69
N ILE A 210 26.88 46.14 -21.94
CA ILE A 210 27.99 46.78 -22.64
C ILE A 210 27.70 48.28 -22.78
N LYS A 211 28.69 49.10 -22.45
CA LYS A 211 28.66 50.57 -22.60
C LYS A 211 29.88 51.01 -23.41
N ALA A 212 29.68 52.03 -24.23
CA ALA A 212 30.77 52.69 -24.95
C ALA A 212 30.83 54.16 -24.52
N THR A 213 32.03 54.66 -24.26
CA THR A 213 32.30 56.08 -24.00
C THR A 213 33.68 56.44 -24.54
N SER A 214 34.00 57.73 -24.57
CA SER A 214 35.36 58.18 -24.89
C SER A 214 35.90 59.13 -23.83
N ARG A 215 37.22 59.32 -23.85
CA ARG A 215 37.93 60.27 -22.99
C ARG A 215 39.20 60.76 -23.65
N ASP A 216 39.49 62.04 -23.54
CA ASP A 216 40.81 62.58 -23.86
C ASP A 216 41.81 62.14 -22.77
N VAL A 217 42.86 61.40 -23.18
CA VAL A 217 43.82 60.77 -22.25
C VAL A 217 44.74 61.79 -21.58
N SER A 218 44.77 63.01 -22.08
CA SER A 218 45.54 64.13 -21.51
C SER A 218 44.84 64.74 -20.29
N LEU A 219 43.60 64.37 -19.98
CA LEU A 219 42.85 64.92 -18.86
C LEU A 219 42.95 64.03 -17.61
N THR A 220 43.00 64.65 -16.44
CA THR A 220 42.88 63.97 -15.13
C THR A 220 41.48 64.16 -14.56
N GLY A 221 41.15 63.39 -13.52
CA GLY A 221 39.89 63.50 -12.78
C GLY A 221 38.95 62.33 -13.01
N GLU A 222 37.78 62.40 -12.38
CA GLU A 222 36.79 61.33 -12.40
C GLU A 222 35.91 61.39 -13.65
N GLN A 223 35.65 60.23 -14.25
CA GLN A 223 34.65 60.02 -15.28
C GLN A 223 33.62 59.00 -14.77
N ILE A 224 32.38 59.42 -14.63
CA ILE A 224 31.28 58.55 -14.22
C ILE A 224 30.63 57.94 -15.46
N VAL A 225 30.49 56.62 -15.48
CA VAL A 225 29.80 55.88 -16.54
C VAL A 225 28.55 55.21 -15.95
N PRO A 226 27.34 55.61 -16.36
CA PRO A 226 26.11 55.04 -15.83
C PRO A 226 25.89 53.61 -16.31
N LEU A 227 25.47 52.74 -15.39
CA LEU A 227 25.11 51.34 -15.61
C LEU A 227 23.61 51.12 -15.29
N ILE A 228 23.20 49.88 -14.99
CA ILE A 228 21.82 49.59 -14.55
C ILE A 228 21.59 50.15 -13.15
N ASN A 229 20.67 51.09 -13.01
CA ASN A 229 20.30 51.69 -11.72
C ASN A 229 19.83 50.64 -10.70
N GLY A 230 20.29 50.74 -9.45
CA GLY A 230 19.96 49.82 -8.36
C GLY A 230 20.64 48.44 -8.47
N ARG A 231 21.70 48.32 -9.28
CA ARG A 231 22.56 47.14 -9.32
C ARG A 231 24.03 47.56 -9.26
N THR A 232 24.79 46.88 -8.41
CA THR A 232 26.25 46.93 -8.37
C THR A 232 26.81 45.82 -9.25
N ALA A 233 27.73 46.14 -10.15
CA ALA A 233 28.42 45.12 -10.95
C ALA A 233 29.43 44.35 -10.07
N GLU A 234 29.60 43.05 -10.34
CA GLU A 234 30.60 42.23 -9.65
C GLU A 234 31.97 42.34 -10.34
N LYS A 235 31.95 42.48 -11.67
CA LYS A 235 33.15 42.57 -12.50
C LYS A 235 32.96 43.56 -13.63
N ILE A 236 33.99 44.37 -13.88
CA ILE A 236 34.08 45.28 -15.00
C ILE A 236 35.24 44.86 -15.88
N THR A 237 34.99 44.65 -17.17
CA THR A 237 36.03 44.49 -18.19
C THR A 237 36.03 45.72 -19.08
N ILE A 238 37.19 46.35 -19.29
CA ILE A 238 37.33 47.53 -20.14
C ILE A 238 38.36 47.26 -21.22
N LEU A 239 37.93 47.40 -22.48
CA LEU A 239 38.81 47.56 -23.63
C LEU A 239 38.92 49.06 -23.96
N ALA A 240 40.10 49.63 -23.76
CA ALA A 240 40.42 51.01 -24.12
C ALA A 240 41.31 51.03 -25.36
N MET A 241 41.00 51.86 -26.36
CA MET A 241 41.80 52.02 -27.57
C MET A 241 41.93 53.50 -27.92
N VAL A 242 43.14 53.98 -28.23
CA VAL A 242 43.33 55.35 -28.70
C VAL A 242 43.06 55.42 -30.20
N ILE A 243 42.07 56.25 -30.58
CA ILE A 243 41.62 56.41 -31.96
C ILE A 243 42.79 56.76 -32.88
N GLY A 244 42.91 56.04 -34.00
CA GLY A 244 43.95 56.29 -35.01
C GLY A 244 45.34 55.85 -34.60
N SER A 245 45.48 55.02 -33.55
CA SER A 245 46.75 54.47 -33.09
C SER A 245 46.65 52.96 -32.84
N SER A 246 47.79 52.31 -32.62
CA SER A 246 47.88 50.90 -32.21
C SER A 246 47.88 50.71 -30.68
N LYS A 247 47.59 51.77 -29.91
CA LYS A 247 47.62 51.73 -28.44
C LYS A 247 46.30 51.23 -27.92
N PHE A 248 46.32 50.13 -27.17
CA PHE A 248 45.14 49.62 -26.50
C PHE A 248 45.46 49.05 -25.12
N SER A 249 44.44 48.96 -24.28
CA SER A 249 44.49 48.39 -22.94
C SER A 249 43.27 47.51 -22.74
N ASN A 250 43.48 46.32 -22.18
CA ASN A 250 42.42 45.46 -21.72
C ASN A 250 42.61 45.22 -20.22
N GLY A 251 41.64 45.65 -19.42
CA GLY A 251 41.70 45.47 -17.98
C GLY A 251 40.41 45.01 -17.36
N VAL A 252 40.56 44.47 -16.16
CA VAL A 252 39.49 43.95 -15.32
C VAL A 252 39.54 44.63 -13.96
N ALA A 253 38.39 45.00 -13.44
CA ALA A 253 38.19 45.45 -12.06
C ALA A 253 37.13 44.60 -11.38
N THR A 254 37.42 44.18 -10.16
CA THR A 254 36.46 43.56 -9.23
C THR A 254 36.57 44.27 -7.88
N THR A 255 35.73 43.89 -6.93
CA THR A 255 35.84 44.33 -5.53
C THR A 255 37.16 43.91 -4.86
N ALA A 256 37.80 42.84 -5.36
CA ALA A 256 39.04 42.30 -4.81
C ALA A 256 40.32 42.96 -5.37
N GLY A 257 40.24 43.65 -6.51
CA GLY A 257 41.40 44.27 -7.13
C GLY A 257 41.22 44.58 -8.62
N GLN A 258 42.29 45.10 -9.21
CA GLN A 258 42.27 45.57 -10.60
C GLN A 258 43.54 45.12 -11.31
N SER A 259 43.45 44.89 -12.61
CA SER A 259 44.64 44.68 -13.43
C SER A 259 44.37 45.01 -14.87
N CYS A 260 45.41 45.32 -15.61
CA CYS A 260 45.31 45.44 -17.06
C CYS A 260 46.57 44.96 -17.77
N ILE A 261 46.36 44.59 -19.02
CA ILE A 261 47.40 44.40 -20.02
C ILE A 261 47.25 45.54 -21.01
N ALA A 262 48.34 46.26 -21.25
CA ALA A 262 48.39 47.30 -22.25
C ALA A 262 49.40 46.94 -23.33
N GLN A 263 49.11 47.34 -24.55
CA GLN A 263 49.94 47.06 -25.70
C GLN A 263 49.98 48.28 -26.62
N ASP A 264 51.16 48.52 -27.19
CA ASP A 264 51.36 49.39 -28.34
C ASP A 264 51.95 48.58 -29.51
N ALA A 265 52.42 49.24 -30.58
CA ALA A 265 53.00 48.54 -31.74
C ALA A 265 54.27 47.73 -31.43
N THR A 266 54.93 48.01 -30.30
CA THR A 266 56.30 47.62 -29.99
C THR A 266 56.46 46.95 -28.63
N SER A 267 55.50 47.11 -27.72
CA SER A 267 55.63 46.69 -26.33
C SER A 267 54.31 46.17 -25.75
N VAL A 268 54.43 45.30 -24.74
CA VAL A 268 53.32 44.81 -23.91
C VAL A 268 53.69 45.07 -22.45
N MET A 269 52.77 45.66 -21.70
CA MET A 269 52.91 46.04 -20.30
C MET A 269 51.79 45.39 -19.49
N ARG A 270 52.09 44.97 -18.25
CA ARG A 270 51.10 44.46 -17.29
C ARG A 270 51.17 45.24 -16.00
N THR A 271 50.03 45.58 -15.44
CA THR A 271 49.92 46.25 -14.13
C THR A 271 48.73 45.68 -13.34
N THR A 272 48.82 45.72 -12.01
CA THR A 272 47.83 45.19 -11.06
C THR A 272 47.24 46.27 -10.15
N SER A 273 47.44 47.55 -10.49
CA SER A 273 46.94 48.69 -9.69
C SER A 273 45.94 49.55 -10.45
N THR A 274 45.66 49.24 -11.72
CA THR A 274 44.76 50.02 -12.58
C THR A 274 44.06 49.11 -13.59
N THR A 275 42.94 49.57 -14.13
CA THR A 275 42.14 48.87 -15.14
C THR A 275 42.44 49.38 -16.54
N ILE A 276 43.01 50.58 -16.68
CA ILE A 276 43.33 51.17 -17.97
C ILE A 276 44.74 51.72 -17.91
N TYR A 277 45.57 51.36 -18.88
CA TYR A 277 46.91 51.91 -19.05
C TYR A 277 47.14 52.25 -20.53
N ILE A 278 47.33 53.54 -20.84
CA ILE A 278 47.59 54.01 -22.19
C ILE A 278 48.90 54.79 -22.16
N SER A 279 49.89 54.36 -22.94
CA SER A 279 51.22 54.96 -22.94
C SER A 279 51.62 55.48 -24.31
N ASP A 280 52.22 56.67 -24.31
CA ASP A 280 52.96 57.23 -25.43
C ASP A 280 54.45 56.91 -25.31
N SER A 281 54.98 56.84 -24.07
CA SER A 281 56.34 56.46 -23.74
C SER A 281 56.47 56.10 -22.25
N ALA A 282 57.64 55.59 -21.83
CA ALA A 282 57.92 55.31 -20.41
C ALA A 282 57.74 56.54 -19.47
N SER A 283 57.83 57.76 -20.01
CA SER A 283 57.65 59.02 -19.26
C SER A 283 56.35 59.76 -19.59
N SER A 284 55.49 59.21 -20.45
CA SER A 284 54.24 59.85 -20.90
C SER A 284 53.12 58.82 -21.02
N TYR A 285 52.22 58.75 -20.02
CA TYR A 285 51.14 57.77 -19.97
C TYR A 285 49.95 58.25 -19.13
N SER A 286 48.80 57.61 -19.34
CA SER A 286 47.54 57.84 -18.65
C SER A 286 47.03 56.53 -18.02
N LEU A 287 46.52 56.62 -16.80
CA LEU A 287 46.01 55.51 -15.99
C LEU A 287 44.54 55.75 -15.64
N GLY A 288 43.73 54.69 -15.68
CA GLY A 288 42.32 54.72 -15.26
C GLY A 288 42.02 53.63 -14.24
N GLY A 289 41.89 54.00 -12.97
CA GLY A 289 41.43 53.09 -11.91
C GLY A 289 39.90 53.08 -11.81
N VAL A 290 39.29 51.91 -11.68
CA VAL A 290 37.82 51.77 -11.66
C VAL A 290 37.32 51.53 -10.24
N THR A 291 36.37 52.34 -9.79
CA THR A 291 35.57 52.05 -8.59
C THR A 291 34.17 51.64 -9.03
N ILE A 292 33.69 50.51 -8.51
CA ILE A 292 32.36 50.00 -8.83
C ILE A 292 31.39 50.48 -7.77
N ASN A 293 30.33 51.15 -8.21
CA ASN A 293 29.28 51.69 -7.36
C ASN A 293 27.92 51.08 -7.73
N ASP A 294 26.91 51.33 -6.92
CA ASP A 294 25.54 51.04 -7.29
C ASP A 294 25.12 51.91 -8.48
N GLY A 295 24.70 51.27 -9.57
CA GLY A 295 24.19 51.93 -10.77
C GLY A 295 25.21 52.63 -11.66
N ASN A 296 26.49 52.63 -11.33
CA ASN A 296 27.53 53.27 -12.15
C ASN A 296 28.94 52.75 -11.82
N ILE A 297 29.91 53.15 -12.66
CA ILE A 297 31.33 53.07 -12.32
C ILE A 297 31.97 54.45 -12.36
N SER A 298 32.94 54.65 -11.48
CA SER A 298 33.83 55.82 -11.51
C SER A 298 35.19 55.40 -12.06
N ILE A 299 35.61 56.03 -13.15
CA ILE A 299 36.96 55.87 -13.71
C ILE A 299 37.79 57.07 -13.27
N ASN A 300 38.75 56.84 -12.38
CA ASN A 300 39.65 57.85 -11.86
C ASN A 300 40.90 57.95 -12.75
N TRP A 301 40.98 59.04 -13.52
CA TRP A 301 42.06 59.26 -14.46
C TRP A 301 43.22 60.04 -13.83
N THR A 302 44.43 59.49 -13.98
CA THR A 302 45.69 60.15 -13.64
C THR A 302 46.65 60.06 -14.82
N LYS A 303 47.66 60.92 -14.87
CA LYS A 303 48.66 60.90 -15.95
C LYS A 303 50.04 61.28 -15.46
N VAL A 304 51.04 60.84 -16.21
CA VAL A 304 52.43 61.29 -16.12
C VAL A 304 52.85 61.81 -17.49
N GLY A 305 53.56 62.94 -17.53
CA GLY A 305 53.94 63.60 -18.78
C GLY A 305 52.75 64.20 -19.54
N THR A 306 52.81 64.14 -20.87
CA THR A 306 51.83 64.75 -21.79
C THR A 306 51.28 63.71 -22.77
N PRO A 307 50.55 62.69 -22.30
CA PRO A 307 49.93 61.72 -23.20
C PRO A 307 48.89 62.41 -24.07
N THR A 308 48.74 61.96 -25.32
CA THR A 308 47.86 62.58 -26.31
C THR A 308 46.90 61.59 -26.95
N GLY A 309 45.74 62.09 -27.38
CA GLY A 309 44.75 61.32 -28.12
C GLY A 309 43.43 61.11 -27.36
N THR A 310 42.47 60.50 -28.03
CA THR A 310 41.17 60.15 -27.45
C THR A 310 41.06 58.63 -27.34
N ALA A 311 40.89 58.14 -26.11
CA ALA A 311 40.58 56.75 -25.85
C ALA A 311 39.09 56.49 -26.06
N GLN A 312 38.74 55.48 -26.84
CA GLN A 312 37.42 54.85 -26.83
C GLN A 312 37.45 53.68 -25.85
N LEU A 313 36.46 53.65 -24.97
CA LEU A 313 36.30 52.62 -23.95
C LEU A 313 35.07 51.79 -24.29
N THR A 314 35.26 50.48 -24.40
CA THR A 314 34.18 49.49 -24.42
C THR A 314 34.19 48.79 -23.07
N ILE A 315 33.12 49.00 -22.29
CA ILE A 315 32.99 48.58 -20.90
C ILE A 315 31.92 47.49 -20.85
N MET A 316 32.30 46.31 -20.41
CA MET A 316 31.38 45.22 -20.09
C MET A 316 31.26 45.13 -18.57
N ALA A 317 30.05 45.31 -18.05
CA ALA A 317 29.73 45.14 -16.64
C ALA A 317 28.94 43.84 -16.46
N ASP A 318 29.51 42.93 -15.68
CA ASP A 318 28.88 41.65 -15.31
C ASP A 318 28.31 41.76 -13.90
N TYR A 319 27.06 41.32 -13.73
CA TYR A 319 26.31 41.39 -12.48
C TYR A 319 26.21 40.05 -11.74
N HIS A 320 26.72 38.98 -12.34
CA HIS A 320 26.73 37.64 -11.76
C HIS A 320 28.18 37.27 -11.42
N ALA A 321 28.35 36.60 -10.28
CA ALA A 321 29.64 36.10 -9.80
C ALA A 321 30.15 34.91 -10.63
#